data_AF-A0A257QU42-F1
#
_entry.id   AF-A0A257QU42-F1
#
_cell.length_a   1.000
_cell.length_b   1.000
_cell.length_c   1.000
_cell.angle_alpha   90.00
_cell.angle_beta   90.00
_cell.angle_gamma   90.00
#
_symmetry.space_group_name_H-M   'P 1'
#
loop_
_entity.id
_entity.type
_entity.pdbx_description
1 polymer ?
#
loop_
_entity_poly.entity_id
_entity_poly.type
_entity_poly.pdbx_seq_one_letter_code
_entity_poly.pdbx_strand_id
1 'polypeptide(L)'
;MTLLVEPPFFATEAVAHVGQHDFERVARMLAARAGLVIGEHKREMADRTLGLRAKRLGKHSIDEYLDVLERDGDSPEWDYFVNAFTINHTSFFREAHHFDTLAKWARDRKQPLS
;
A
#
# COMPACT_ATOMS: atom_id res chain seq x y z
N MET A 1 -5.85 45.14 -3.17
CA MET A 1 -5.10 44.09 -2.45
C MET A 1 -6.06 42.93 -2.26
N THR A 2 -6.27 42.14 -3.32
CA THR A 2 -7.24 41.04 -3.33
C THR A 2 -6.58 39.84 -2.69
N LEU A 3 -7.05 39.44 -1.52
CA LEU A 3 -6.65 38.20 -0.86
C LEU A 3 -7.11 37.04 -1.76
N LEU A 4 -6.16 36.35 -2.37
CA LEU A 4 -6.39 35.02 -2.94
C LEU A 4 -6.64 34.08 -1.76
N VAL A 5 -7.91 33.84 -1.47
CA VAL A 5 -8.33 32.74 -0.60
C VAL A 5 -8.05 31.48 -1.39
N GLU A 6 -6.95 30.79 -1.06
CA GLU A 6 -6.69 29.44 -1.54
C GLU A 6 -7.93 28.58 -1.23
N PRO A 7 -8.49 27.85 -2.23
CA PRO A 7 -9.65 27.01 -1.98
C PRO A 7 -9.31 25.96 -0.91
N PRO A 8 -10.27 25.55 -0.08
CA PRO A 8 -10.05 24.48 0.88
C PRO A 8 -9.55 23.23 0.15
N PHE A 9 -8.53 22.56 0.70
CA PHE A 9 -7.95 21.30 0.21
C PHE A 9 -8.98 20.15 0.00
N PHE A 10 -10.24 20.36 0.38
CA PHE A 10 -11.38 19.46 0.21
C PHE A 10 -12.19 19.71 -1.06
N ALA A 11 -11.66 20.42 -2.05
CA ALA A 11 -12.21 20.30 -3.40
C ALA A 11 -12.07 18.83 -3.82
N THR A 12 -13.18 18.10 -3.85
CA THR A 12 -13.30 16.73 -4.35
C THR A 12 -12.99 16.74 -5.85
N GLU A 13 -11.71 16.87 -6.20
CA GLU A 13 -11.24 16.53 -7.54
C GLU A 13 -11.56 15.06 -7.77
N ALA A 14 -12.16 14.76 -8.93
CA ALA A 14 -12.51 13.41 -9.31
C ALA A 14 -11.25 12.53 -9.20
N VAL A 15 -11.23 11.67 -8.18
CA VAL A 15 -10.27 10.58 -8.09
C VAL A 15 -10.48 9.76 -9.35
N ALA A 16 -9.40 9.53 -10.12
CA ALA A 16 -9.47 8.69 -11.30
C ALA A 16 -10.18 7.38 -10.91
N HIS A 17 -11.21 7.00 -11.66
CA HIS A 17 -12.02 5.82 -11.37
C HIS A 17 -11.26 4.55 -11.78
N VAL A 18 -11.13 3.58 -10.88
CA VAL A 18 -10.52 2.26 -11.21
C VAL A 18 -11.61 1.41 -11.87
N GLY A 19 -11.46 1.16 -13.17
CA GLY A 19 -12.33 0.20 -13.86
C GLY A 19 -12.20 -1.22 -13.31
N GLN A 20 -13.12 -2.11 -13.69
CA GLN A 20 -12.99 -3.54 -13.37
C GLN A 20 -11.63 -4.09 -13.82
N HIS A 21 -11.22 -3.75 -15.04
CA HIS A 21 -9.95 -4.14 -15.63
C HIS A 21 -8.74 -3.65 -14.82
N ASP A 22 -8.74 -2.38 -14.40
CA ASP A 22 -7.65 -1.79 -13.63
C ASP A 22 -7.52 -2.44 -12.25
N PHE A 23 -8.65 -2.75 -11.62
CA PHE A 23 -8.65 -3.43 -10.33
C PHE A 23 -8.07 -4.84 -10.43
N GLU A 24 -8.45 -5.59 -11.46
CA GLU A 24 -7.88 -6.91 -11.71
C GLU A 24 -6.40 -6.83 -12.03
N ARG A 25 -5.96 -5.80 -12.78
CA ARG A 25 -4.54 -5.53 -13.06
C ARG A 25 -3.77 -5.28 -11.75
N VAL A 26 -4.27 -4.40 -10.90
CA VAL A 26 -3.70 -4.11 -9.57
C VAL A 26 -3.63 -5.37 -8.70
N ALA A 27 -4.69 -6.17 -8.66
CA ALA A 27 -4.71 -7.42 -7.90
C ALA A 27 -3.64 -8.39 -8.39
N ARG A 28 -3.45 -8.53 -9.71
CA ARG A 28 -2.38 -9.36 -10.29
C ARG A 28 -1.00 -8.83 -9.93
N MET A 29 -0.79 -7.52 -10.03
CA MET A 29 0.50 -6.88 -9.71
C MET A 29 0.87 -7.07 -8.24
N LEU A 30 -0.08 -6.86 -7.32
CA LEU A 30 0.12 -7.06 -5.88
C LEU A 30 0.40 -8.52 -5.52
N ALA A 31 -0.32 -9.46 -6.15
CA ALA A 31 -0.08 -10.89 -5.97
C ALA A 31 1.32 -11.28 -6.45
N ALA A 32 1.73 -10.82 -7.64
CA ALA A 32 3.03 -11.13 -8.21
C ALA A 32 4.20 -10.52 -7.43
N ARG A 33 4.06 -9.27 -6.94
CA ARG A 33 5.15 -8.54 -6.30
C ARG A 33 5.29 -8.84 -4.81
N ALA A 34 4.18 -9.03 -4.09
CA ALA A 34 4.17 -9.09 -2.63
C ALA A 34 3.32 -10.24 -2.04
N GLY A 35 2.71 -11.08 -2.88
CA GLY A 35 1.81 -12.15 -2.41
C GLY A 35 0.51 -11.64 -1.79
N LEU A 36 0.16 -10.36 -2.02
CA LEU A 36 -1.02 -9.73 -1.43
C LEU A 36 -2.26 -10.03 -2.26
N VAL A 37 -3.22 -10.73 -1.66
CA VAL A 37 -4.54 -10.96 -2.26
C VAL A 37 -5.51 -9.88 -1.80
N ILE A 38 -6.05 -9.12 -2.76
CA ILE A 38 -7.13 -8.16 -2.51
C ILE A 38 -8.43 -8.68 -3.11
N GLY A 39 -9.48 -8.70 -2.29
CA GLY A 39 -10.82 -9.08 -2.74
C GLY A 39 -11.64 -7.86 -3.20
N GLU A 40 -12.68 -8.12 -3.97
CA GLU A 40 -13.60 -7.13 -4.55
C GLU A 40 -14.13 -6.10 -3.53
N HIS A 41 -14.39 -6.54 -2.29
CA HIS A 41 -14.82 -5.69 -1.17
C HIS A 41 -13.83 -4.56 -0.81
N LYS A 42 -12.60 -4.58 -1.34
CA LYS A 42 -11.59 -3.53 -1.16
C LYS A 42 -11.48 -2.57 -2.34
N ARG A 43 -12.36 -2.65 -3.35
CA ARG A 43 -12.31 -1.80 -4.55
C ARG A 43 -12.26 -0.32 -4.21
N GLU A 44 -13.18 0.20 -3.42
CA GLU A 44 -13.17 1.63 -3.05
C GLU A 44 -11.89 2.07 -2.35
N MET A 45 -11.26 1.17 -1.58
CA MET A 45 -9.95 1.45 -0.98
C MET A 45 -8.87 1.52 -2.06
N ALA A 46 -8.87 0.58 -3.02
CA ALA A 46 -7.97 0.62 -4.15
C ALA A 46 -8.13 1.92 -4.96
N ASP A 47 -9.36 2.37 -5.22
CA ASP A 47 -9.65 3.63 -5.93
C ASP A 47 -8.99 4.83 -5.26
N ARG A 48 -9.24 5.00 -3.97
CA ARG A 48 -8.66 6.10 -3.19
C ARG A 48 -7.13 6.00 -3.16
N THR A 49 -6.61 4.80 -2.93
CA THR A 49 -5.18 4.56 -2.83
C THR A 49 -4.46 4.86 -4.14
N LEU A 50 -4.95 4.32 -5.26
CA LEU A 50 -4.35 4.45 -6.58
C LEU A 50 -4.47 5.88 -7.11
N GLY A 51 -5.62 6.54 -6.90
CA GLY A 51 -5.77 7.93 -7.29
C GLY A 51 -4.80 8.86 -6.55
N LEU A 52 -4.57 8.63 -5.25
CA LEU A 52 -3.57 9.37 -4.49
C LEU A 52 -2.14 9.10 -4.98
N ARG A 53 -1.81 7.87 -5.37
CA ARG A 53 -0.50 7.54 -5.95
C ARG A 53 -0.30 8.16 -7.34
N ALA A 54 -1.27 8.00 -8.24
CA ALA A 54 -1.26 8.57 -9.58
C ALA A 54 -1.05 10.09 -9.52
N LYS A 55 -1.79 10.79 -8.65
CA LYS A 55 -1.63 12.24 -8.43
C LYS A 55 -0.23 12.62 -7.95
N ARG A 56 0.35 11.86 -7.02
CA ARG A 56 1.73 12.09 -6.52
C ARG A 56 2.78 11.96 -7.62
N LEU A 57 2.56 11.08 -8.60
CA LEU A 57 3.45 10.87 -9.74
C LEU A 57 3.10 11.76 -10.95
N GLY A 58 2.14 12.68 -10.79
CA GLY A 58 1.69 13.58 -11.86
C GLY A 58 0.98 12.86 -13.01
N LYS A 59 0.28 11.76 -12.75
CA LYS A 59 -0.49 10.99 -13.73
C LYS A 59 -1.95 11.38 -13.70
N HIS A 60 -2.58 11.39 -14.86
CA HIS A 60 -3.97 11.82 -15.04
C HIS A 60 -4.96 10.65 -15.05
N SER A 61 -4.46 9.42 -15.16
CA SER A 61 -5.24 8.20 -15.03
C SER A 61 -4.50 7.13 -14.23
N ILE A 62 -5.26 6.14 -13.74
CA ILE A 62 -4.70 4.96 -13.09
C ILE A 62 -3.94 4.11 -14.10
N ASP A 63 -4.46 3.98 -15.32
CA ASP A 63 -3.80 3.22 -16.38
C ASP A 63 -2.40 3.77 -16.69
N GLU A 64 -2.26 5.10 -16.84
CA GLU A 64 -0.96 5.77 -17.00
C GLU A 64 0.00 5.50 -15.83
N TYR A 65 -0.55 5.42 -14.62
CA TYR A 65 0.23 5.12 -13.42
C TYR A 65 0.70 3.65 -13.41
N LEU A 66 -0.19 2.70 -13.73
CA LEU A 66 0.15 1.27 -13.79
C LEU A 66 1.13 0.97 -14.92
N ASP A 67 1.02 1.65 -16.06
CA ASP A 67 1.98 1.55 -17.16
C ASP A 67 3.39 2.00 -16.75
N VAL A 68 3.49 3.04 -15.93
CA VAL A 68 4.79 3.52 -15.43
C VAL A 68 5.40 2.50 -14.47
N LEU A 69 4.60 1.90 -13.59
CA LEU A 69 5.05 0.82 -12.71
C LEU A 69 5.54 -0.40 -13.48
N GLU A 70 4.81 -0.84 -14.50
CA GLU A 70 5.18 -2.03 -15.27
C GLU A 70 6.37 -1.81 -16.21
N ARG A 71 6.60 -0.57 -16.68
CA ARG A 71 7.72 -0.24 -17.56
C ARG A 71 9.08 -0.41 -16.87
N ASP A 72 9.13 -0.20 -15.55
CA ASP A 72 10.35 -0.28 -14.76
C ASP A 72 10.12 -1.10 -13.49
N GLY A 73 10.47 -2.39 -13.56
CA GLY A 73 10.32 -3.34 -12.46
C GLY A 73 11.22 -3.05 -11.24
N ASP A 74 12.26 -2.23 -11.41
CA ASP A 74 13.20 -1.86 -10.35
C ASP A 74 12.96 -0.44 -9.84
N SER A 75 11.92 0.24 -10.36
CA SER A 75 11.53 1.57 -9.90
C SER A 75 11.22 1.57 -8.40
N PRO A 76 11.70 2.59 -7.65
CA PRO A 76 11.34 2.76 -6.23
C PRO A 76 9.83 3.01 -6.04
N GLU A 77 9.08 3.32 -7.10
CA GLU A 77 7.63 3.43 -7.04
C GLU A 77 6.94 2.11 -6.65
N TRP A 78 7.56 0.96 -6.93
CA TRP A 78 7.03 -0.34 -6.49
C TRP A 78 6.90 -0.45 -4.98
N ASP A 79 7.85 0.10 -4.22
CA ASP A 79 7.79 0.08 -2.76
C ASP A 79 6.64 0.95 -2.26
N TYR A 80 6.44 2.12 -2.85
CA TYR A 80 5.32 2.97 -2.49
C TYR A 80 3.97 2.37 -2.87
N PHE A 81 3.89 1.70 -4.02
CA PHE A 81 2.70 0.98 -4.44
C PHE A 81 2.34 -0.13 -3.46
N VAL A 82 3.27 -1.04 -3.13
CA VAL A 82 3.01 -2.13 -2.18
C VAL A 82 2.64 -1.58 -0.80
N ASN A 83 3.40 -0.62 -0.29
CA ASN A 83 3.17 -0.04 1.03
C ASN A 83 1.77 0.57 1.15
N ALA A 84 1.24 1.16 0.07
CA ALA A 84 -0.08 1.75 0.07
C ALA A 84 -1.22 0.73 0.26
N PHE A 85 -0.96 -0.56 0.02
CA PHE A 85 -1.91 -1.67 0.24
C PHE A 85 -1.59 -2.51 1.49
N THR A 86 -0.54 -2.17 2.24
CA THR A 86 -0.18 -2.84 3.49
C THR A 86 -0.68 -2.10 4.72
N ILE A 87 -0.92 -2.82 5.80
CA ILE A 87 -1.24 -2.24 7.11
C ILE A 87 -0.07 -2.55 8.05
N ASN A 88 0.78 -1.54 8.26
CA ASN A 88 1.90 -1.63 9.19
C ASN A 88 1.44 -1.28 10.62
N HIS A 89 0.50 -2.06 11.17
CA HIS A 89 0.05 -1.90 12.55
C HIS A 89 0.90 -2.75 13.50
N THR A 90 1.65 -2.09 14.38
CA THR A 90 2.54 -2.74 15.35
C THR A 90 2.49 -2.02 16.69
N SER A 91 2.82 -2.75 17.76
CA SER A 91 2.96 -2.21 19.11
C SER A 91 4.03 -2.99 19.87
N PHE A 92 4.69 -2.31 20.81
CA PHE A 92 5.60 -2.99 21.73
C PHE A 92 4.84 -4.08 22.50
N PHE A 93 5.44 -5.26 22.56
CA PHE A 93 4.85 -6.45 23.20
C PHE A 93 3.45 -6.82 22.68
N ARG A 94 3.17 -6.60 21.37
CA ARG A 94 1.99 -7.17 20.71
C ARG A 94 1.98 -8.68 20.97
N GLU A 95 0.85 -9.20 21.45
CA GLU A 95 0.71 -10.61 21.85
C GLU A 95 1.72 -11.03 22.94
N ALA A 96 1.78 -10.25 24.03
CA ALA A 96 2.79 -10.36 25.10
C ALA A 96 3.10 -11.80 25.60
N HIS A 97 2.12 -12.70 25.67
CA HIS A 97 2.30 -14.10 26.09
C HIS A 97 3.30 -14.90 25.21
N HIS A 98 3.50 -14.48 23.95
CA HIS A 98 4.53 -15.06 23.08
C HIS A 98 5.94 -14.79 23.62
N PHE A 99 6.16 -13.66 24.30
CA PHE A 99 7.47 -13.32 24.89
C PHE A 99 7.76 -14.17 26.14
N ASP A 100 6.75 -14.51 26.95
CA ASP A 100 6.93 -15.44 28.07
C ASP A 100 7.34 -16.83 27.59
N THR A 101 6.70 -17.28 26.51
CA THR A 101 7.01 -18.56 25.84
C THR A 101 8.42 -18.55 25.28
N LEU A 102 8.80 -17.48 24.57
CA LEU A 102 10.15 -17.27 24.05
C LEU A 102 11.20 -17.26 25.17
N ALA A 103 10.94 -16.56 26.27
CA ALA A 103 11.85 -16.48 27.41
C ALA A 103 12.05 -17.84 28.08
N LYS A 104 10.98 -18.63 28.22
CA LYS A 104 11.08 -20.02 28.72
C LYS A 104 11.93 -20.87 27.78
N TRP A 105 11.61 -20.86 26.49
CA TRP A 105 12.35 -21.60 25.48
C TRP A 105 13.84 -21.23 25.47
N ALA A 106 14.16 -19.93 25.55
CA ALA A 106 15.54 -19.45 25.54
C ALA A 106 16.32 -19.92 26.78
N ARG A 107 15.69 -19.97 27.97
CA ARG A 107 16.31 -20.50 29.19
C ARG A 107 16.59 -22.00 29.13
N ASP A 108 15.68 -22.76 28.52
CA ASP A 108 15.78 -24.22 28.47
C ASP A 108 16.73 -24.71 27.35
N ARG A 109 17.16 -23.81 26.47
CA ARG A 109 17.98 -24.13 25.31
C ARG A 109 19.46 -24.29 25.70
N LYS A 110 20.02 -25.47 25.39
CA LYS A 110 21.42 -25.83 25.74
C LYS A 110 22.45 -25.45 24.67
N GLN A 111 22.02 -25.09 23.46
CA GLN A 111 22.89 -24.76 22.35
C GLN A 111 22.69 -23.30 21.91
N PRO A 112 23.74 -22.60 21.46
CA PRO A 112 23.62 -21.23 20.96
C PRO A 112 22.69 -21.14 19.74
N LEU A 113 22.18 -19.93 19.47
CA LEU A 113 21.55 -19.58 18.20
C LEU A 113 22.68 -19.34 17.18
N SER A 114 22.67 -20.11 16.10
CA SER A 114 23.61 -20.01 14.97
C SER A 114 23.29 -18.83 14.07
#